data_AF-A0A1M6I235-F1
#
_entry.id   AF-A0A1M6I235-F1
#
_cell.length_a   1.000
_cell.length_b   1.000
_cell.length_c   1.000
_cell.angle_alpha   90.00
_cell.angle_beta   90.00
_cell.angle_gamma   90.00
#
_symmetry.space_group_name_H-M   'P 1'
#
loop_
_entity.id
_entity.type
_entity.pdbx_description
1 polymer ?
#
loop_
_entity_poly.entity_id
_entity_poly.type
_entity_poly.pdbx_seq_one_letter_code
_entity_poly.pdbx_strand_id
1 'polypeptide(L)' 'MDVMTFQDAQAALEDIVDRVVRDRAQVYVTREDGAEVVIVSAEEFSLLQKKLRHRGNLVNAGQHPASIDQTNAEGDSEGS' A
#
# COMPACT_ATOMS: atom_id res chain seq x y z
N MET A 1 -6.98 -15.73 -0.05
CA MET A 1 -7.87 -14.92 0.79
C MET A 1 -8.34 -15.81 1.91
N ASP A 2 -8.03 -15.46 3.15
CA ASP A 2 -8.38 -16.26 4.33
C ASP A 2 -9.52 -15.58 5.08
N VAL A 3 -10.57 -16.32 5.44
CA VAL A 3 -11.78 -15.79 6.07
C VAL A 3 -12.06 -16.63 7.31
N MET A 4 -12.19 -15.98 8.46
CA MET A 4 -12.41 -16.66 9.74
C MET A 4 -13.36 -15.89 10.65
N THR A 5 -13.92 -16.54 11.66
CA THR A 5 -14.78 -15.87 12.64
C THR A 5 -13.94 -15.05 13.63
N PHE A 6 -14.59 -14.13 14.34
CA PHE A 6 -13.94 -13.39 15.43
C PHE A 6 -13.33 -14.31 16.50
N GLN A 7 -14.01 -15.40 16.86
CA GLN A 7 -13.53 -16.34 17.88
C GLN A 7 -12.27 -17.08 17.40
N ASP A 8 -12.25 -17.52 16.14
CA ASP A 8 -11.07 -18.17 15.55
C ASP A 8 -9.90 -17.19 15.48
N ALA A 9 -10.15 -15.94 15.06
CA ALA A 9 -9.14 -14.90 14.97
C ALA A 9 -8.54 -14.55 16.34
N GLN A 10 -9.37 -14.53 17.39
CA GLN A 10 -8.91 -14.30 18.76
C GLN A 10 -8.01 -15.45 19.25
N ALA A 11 -8.36 -16.69 18.93
CA ALA A 11 -7.58 -17.86 19.32
C ALA A 11 -6.24 -17.98 18.57
N ALA A 12 -6.16 -17.48 17.33
CA ALA A 12 -5.01 -17.62 16.44
C ALA A 12 -4.28 -16.28 16.15
N LEU A 13 -4.41 -15.28 17.04
CA LEU A 13 -3.95 -13.91 16.74
C LEU A 13 -2.45 -13.82 16.42
N GLU A 14 -1.61 -14.58 17.14
CA GLU A 14 -0.15 -14.60 16.93
C GLU A 14 0.21 -15.11 15.53
N ASP A 15 -0.36 -16.26 15.12
CA ASP A 15 -0.17 -16.84 13.79
C ASP A 15 -0.66 -15.91 12.68
N ILE A 16 -1.76 -15.20 12.92
CA ILE A 16 -2.29 -14.21 11.97
C ILE A 16 -1.30 -13.07 11.80
N VAL A 17 -0.76 -12.52 12.89
CA VAL A 17 0.23 -11.43 12.86
C VAL A 17 1.47 -11.87 12.09
N ASP A 18 2.02 -13.04 12.42
CA ASP A 18 3.19 -13.59 11.74
C ASP A 18 2.95 -13.74 10.23
N ARG A 19 1.78 -14.24 9.85
CA ARG A 19 1.43 -14.46 8.45
C ARG A 19 1.18 -13.17 7.68
N VAL A 20 0.49 -12.17 8.25
CA VAL A 20 0.27 -10.89 7.54
C VAL A 20 1.56 -10.09 7.40
N VAL A 21 2.52 -10.25 8.33
CA VAL A 21 3.85 -9.64 8.25
C VAL A 21 4.75 -10.38 7.26
N ARG A 22 4.93 -11.69 7.44
CA ARG A 22 5.89 -12.48 6.64
C ARG A 22 5.42 -12.69 5.20
N ASP A 23 4.16 -13.05 5.03
CA ASP A 23 3.62 -13.51 3.75
C ASP A 23 2.84 -12.39 3.03
N ARG A 24 2.78 -11.19 3.63
CA ARG A 24 1.95 -10.06 3.17
C ARG A 24 0.48 -10.47 2.95
N ALA A 25 0.01 -11.43 3.74
CA ALA A 25 -1.33 -11.98 3.61
C ALA A 25 -2.40 -10.95 4.02
N GLN A 26 -3.63 -11.19 3.53
CA GLN A 26 -4.84 -10.49 3.96
C GLN A 26 -5.77 -11.51 4.60
N VAL A 27 -6.18 -11.24 5.84
CA VAL A 27 -7.08 -12.10 6.62
C VAL A 27 -8.36 -11.34 6.92
N TYR A 28 -9.49 -11.90 6.53
CA TYR A 28 -10.82 -11.36 6.78
C TYR A 28 -11.39 -11.99 8.03
N VAL A 29 -11.92 -11.16 8.92
CA VAL A 29 -12.53 -11.58 10.18
C VAL A 29 -13.98 -11.14 10.17
N THR A 30 -14.88 -12.11 10.29
CA THR A 30 -16.32 -11.88 10.34
C THR A 30 -16.84 -11.98 11.77
N ARG A 31 -17.77 -11.09 12.11
CA ARG A 31 -18.53 -11.13 13.35
C ARG A 31 -19.89 -11.77 13.10
N GLU A 32 -20.50 -12.28 14.16
CA GLU A 32 -21.82 -12.91 14.09
C GLU A 32 -22.93 -11.94 13.65
N ASP A 33 -22.74 -10.63 13.88
CA ASP A 33 -23.64 -9.57 13.41
C ASP A 33 -23.47 -9.23 11.91
N GLY A 34 -22.60 -9.94 11.20
CA GLY A 34 -22.32 -9.75 9.78
C GLY A 34 -21.32 -8.63 9.48
N ALA A 35 -20.78 -7.94 10.49
CA ALA A 35 -19.68 -7.01 10.27
C ALA A 35 -18.39 -7.74 9.91
N GLU A 36 -17.61 -7.18 8.99
CA GLU A 36 -16.35 -7.75 8.51
C GLU A 36 -15.21 -6.74 8.63
N VAL A 37 -14.05 -7.22 9.06
CA VAL A 37 -12.81 -6.45 9.09
C VAL A 37 -11.70 -7.22 8.37
N VAL A 38 -10.72 -6.51 7.82
CA VAL A 38 -9.53 -7.12 7.23
C VAL A 38 -8.30 -6.75 8.05
N ILE A 39 -7.50 -7.76 8.39
CA ILE A 39 -6.19 -7.62 9.03
C ILE A 39 -5.13 -7.74 7.93
N VAL A 40 -4.26 -6.73 7.87
CA VAL A 40 -3.10 -6.64 6.98
C VAL A 40 -1.93 -6.05 7.76
N SER A 41 -0.70 -6.23 7.26
CA SER A 41 0.45 -5.53 7.86
C SER A 41 0.32 -4.01 7.67
N ALA A 42 0.88 -3.26 8.63
CA ALA A 42 0.92 -1.80 8.55
C ALA A 42 1.65 -1.30 7.30
N GLU A 43 2.66 -2.04 6.83
CA GLU A 43 3.38 -1.73 5.60
C GLU A 43 2.47 -1.87 4.37
N GLU A 44 1.74 -2.98 4.25
CA GLU A 44 0.81 -3.21 3.13
C GLU A 44 -0.30 -2.16 3.12
N PHE A 45 -0.89 -1.85 4.27
CA PHE A 45 -1.87 -0.78 4.41
C PHE A 45 -1.30 0.58 3.97
N SER A 46 -0.09 0.91 4.40
CA SER A 46 0.59 2.16 4.02
C SER A 46 0.84 2.25 2.51
N LEU A 47 1.21 1.13 1.88
CA LEU A 47 1.43 1.07 0.44
C LEU A 47 0.11 1.22 -0.35
N LEU A 48 -0.97 0.58 0.10
CA LEU A 48 -2.30 0.76 -0.48
C LEU A 48 -2.74 2.22 -0.41
N GLN A 49 -2.59 2.86 0.75
CA GLN A 49 -2.89 4.28 0.88
C GLN A 49 -2.04 5.17 -0.03
N LYS A 50 -0.73 4.90 -0.16
CA LYS A 50 0.16 5.63 -1.07
C LYS A 50 -0.28 5.47 -2.52
N LYS A 51 -0.61 4.26 -2.96
CA LYS A 51 -1.13 3.98 -4.31
C LYS A 51 -2.44 4.72 -4.56
N LEU A 52 -3.37 4.70 -3.61
CA LEU A 52 -4.64 5.43 -3.72
C LEU A 52 -4.43 6.94 -3.77
N ARG A 53 -3.54 7.50 -2.96
CA ARG A 53 -3.17 8.92 -3.04
C ARG A 53 -2.55 9.28 -4.39
N HIS A 54 -1.63 8.47 -4.89
CA HIS A 54 -1.03 8.70 -6.20
C HIS A 54 -2.07 8.64 -7.33
N ARG A 55 -3.00 7.67 -7.29
CA ARG A 55 -4.10 7.56 -8.27
C ARG A 55 -5.16 8.66 -8.10
N GLY A 56 -5.45 9.11 -6.88
CA GLY A 56 -6.30 10.27 -6.62
C GLY A 56 -5.68 11.57 -7.11
N ASN A 57 -4.35 11.66 -7.08
CA ASN A 57 -3.60 12.77 -7.68
C ASN A 57 -3.64 12.74 -9.22
N LEU A 58 -3.77 11.56 -9.85
CA LEU A 58 -4.00 11.43 -11.30
C LEU A 58 -5.42 11.84 -11.73
N VAL A 59 -6.43 11.68 -10.87
CA VAL A 59 -7.79 12.22 -11.12
C VAL A 59 -7.84 13.75 -11.03
N ASN A 60 -6.85 14.38 -10.36
CA ASN A 60 -6.65 15.83 -10.35
C ASN A 60 -5.50 16.31 -11.26
N ALA A 61 -4.89 15.44 -12.08
CA ALA A 61 -3.80 15.80 -13.00
C ALA A 61 -4.29 16.50 -14.29
N GLY A 62 -5.48 17.12 -14.24
CA GLY A 62 -5.94 18.10 -15.24
C GLY A 62 -5.19 19.43 -15.18
N GLN A 63 -4.21 19.59 -14.28
CA GLN A 63 -3.35 20.77 -14.24
C GLN A 63 -1.88 20.33 -14.18
N HIS A 64 -1.32 20.06 -15.36
CA HIS A 64 0.11 19.88 -15.59
C HIS A 64 0.69 21.24 -16.03
N PRO A 65 1.20 22.11 -15.14
CA PRO A 65 2.12 23.14 -15.57
C PRO A 65 3.44 22.47 -15.93
N ALA A 66 3.93 22.81 -17.12
CA ALA A 66 5.09 22.26 -17.79
C ALA A 66 6.31 22.06 -16.85
N SER A 67 6.89 20.87 -16.93
CA SER A 67 8.31 20.64 -16.63
C SER A 67 8.87 19.70 -17.69
N ILE A 68 8.91 20.21 -18.91
CA ILE A 68 10.06 20.05 -19.81
C ILE A 68 11.12 21.00 -19.21
N ASP A 69 12.40 20.70 -19.01
CA ASP A 69 13.34 19.83 -19.69
C ASP A 69 14.52 19.63 -18.72
N GLN A 70 14.95 18.38 -18.48
CA GLN A 70 16.26 18.10 -17.88
C GLN A 70 17.09 17.41 -18.95
N THR A 71 17.67 18.20 -19.84
CA THR A 71 18.81 17.78 -20.63
C THR A 71 19.78 18.95 -20.76
N ASN A 72 20.76 19.02 -19.86
CA ASN A 72 22.08 19.49 -20.26
C ASN A 72 23.10 18.54 -19.66
N ALA A 73 23.59 17.70 -20.57
CA ALA A 73 24.71 16.82 -20.36
C ALA A 73 25.94 17.66 -19.97
N GLU A 74 26.63 17.20 -18.94
CA GLU A 74 27.99 17.60 -18.62
C GLU A 74 28.90 17.27 -19.81
N GLY A 75 29.31 18.33 -20.53
CA GLY A 75 30.38 18.30 -21.52
C GLY A 75 31.57 19.06 -20.97
N ASP A 76 32.48 18.31 -20.37
CA ASP A 76 33.84 18.72 -20.02
C ASP A 76 34.65 19.00 -21.30
N SER A 77 35.26 20.19 -21.42
CA SER A 77 36.52 20.38 -22.16
C SER A 77 37.09 21.79 -21.99
N GLU A 78 38.31 21.80 -21.46
CA GLU A 78 39.31 22.85 -21.32
C GLU A 78 39.54 23.75 -22.56
N GLY A 79 40.04 24.97 -22.31
CA GLY A 79 41.14 25.52 -23.11
C GLY A 79 40.91 26.83 -23.89
N SER A 80 41.74 27.82 -23.53
CA SER A 80 42.18 29.04 -24.27
C SER A 80 41.44 30.34 -24.05
#